data_AF-A0A0D2K8C8-F1
#
_entry.id   AF-A0A0D2K8C8-F1
#
_cell.length_a   1.000
_cell.length_b   1.000
_cell.length_c   1.000
_cell.angle_alpha   90.00
_cell.angle_beta   90.00
_cell.angle_gamma   90.00
#
_symmetry.space_group_name_H-M   'P 1'
#
loop_
_entity.id
_entity.type
_entity.pdbx_description
1 polymer ?
#
loop_
_entity_poly.entity_id
_entity_poly.type
_entity_poly.pdbx_seq_one_letter_code
_entity_poly.pdbx_strand_id
1 'polypeptide(L)'
;MAVFRRSILHIHTAVEECEIVKLVSAIDMRTKETKKVKYVKSGAMCVCRISLEKPLCMETFQDLAAMGRFTLRDEGRTIAIGKVTKLPKAH
;
A
#
# COMPACT_ATOMS: atom_id res chain seq x y z
N MET A 1 5.33 -7.21 -15.70
CA MET A 1 4.25 -6.38 -16.26
C MET A 1 3.63 -5.59 -15.12
N ALA A 2 3.50 -4.27 -15.27
CA ALA A 2 2.87 -3.40 -14.29
C ALA A 2 1.36 -3.62 -14.38
N VAL A 3 0.80 -4.42 -13.46
CA VAL A 3 -0.64 -4.64 -13.42
C VAL A 3 -1.20 -3.78 -12.29
N PHE A 4 -2.03 -2.81 -12.68
CA PHE A 4 -2.99 -2.13 -11.83
C PHE A 4 -4.03 -3.15 -11.36
N ARG A 5 -3.62 -4.10 -10.51
CA ARG A 5 -4.54 -5.12 -10.00
C ARG A 5 -5.41 -4.48 -8.94
N ARG A 6 -6.72 -4.65 -9.11
CA ARG A 6 -7.68 -4.60 -8.02
C ARG A 6 -7.25 -5.59 -6.96
N SER A 7 -7.37 -5.21 -5.71
CA SER A 7 -7.00 -6.02 -4.56
C SER A 7 -7.88 -5.64 -3.39
N ILE A 8 -7.91 -6.50 -2.38
CA ILE A 8 -8.63 -6.23 -1.15
C ILE A 8 -7.66 -5.68 -0.11
N LEU A 9 -7.93 -4.44 0.34
CA LEU A 9 -7.25 -3.83 1.46
C LEU A 9 -7.90 -4.29 2.76
N HIS A 10 -7.11 -4.95 3.61
CA HIS A 10 -7.49 -5.21 4.99
C HIS A 10 -6.72 -4.26 5.90
N ILE A 11 -7.42 -3.41 6.64
CA ILE A 11 -6.84 -2.45 7.59
C ILE A 11 -7.70 -2.39 8.85
N HIS A 12 -7.09 -2.66 10.00
CA HIS A 12 -7.80 -2.86 11.26
C HIS A 12 -8.97 -3.87 11.11
N THR A 13 -10.22 -3.43 11.24
CA THR A 13 -11.44 -4.23 11.06
C THR A 13 -12.09 -4.05 9.68
N ALA A 14 -11.61 -3.11 8.89
CA ALA A 14 -12.17 -2.78 7.58
C ALA A 14 -11.56 -3.64 6.47
N VAL A 15 -12.41 -3.97 5.50
CA VAL A 15 -12.08 -4.76 4.31
C VAL A 15 -12.71 -4.05 3.12
N GLU A 16 -11.89 -3.48 2.24
CA GLU A 16 -12.36 -2.66 1.12
C GLU A 16 -11.61 -2.98 -0.18
N GLU A 17 -12.29 -2.82 -1.30
CA GLU A 17 -11.66 -2.92 -2.62
C GLU A 17 -10.75 -1.70 -2.87
N CYS A 18 -9.56 -1.98 -3.40
CA CYS A 18 -8.55 -0.97 -3.67
C CYS A 18 -7.79 -1.24 -4.95
N GLU A 19 -7.14 -0.20 -5.47
CA GLU A 19 -6.30 -0.27 -6.64
C GLU A 19 -4.96 0.44 -6.39
N ILE A 20 -3.87 -0.19 -6.82
CA ILE A 20 -2.55 0.44 -6.81
C ILE A 20 -2.43 1.39 -8.02
N VAL A 21 -2.68 2.67 -7.79
CA VAL A 21 -2.68 3.72 -8.84
C VAL A 21 -1.27 4.07 -9.31
N LYS A 22 -0.27 3.98 -8.43
CA LYS A 22 1.09 4.36 -8.80
C LYS A 22 2.15 3.70 -7.94
N LEU A 23 3.15 3.09 -8.56
CA LEU A 23 4.43 2.80 -7.91
C LEU A 23 5.29 4.08 -7.92
N VAL A 24 5.61 4.59 -6.74
CA VAL A 24 6.39 5.82 -6.58
C VAL A 24 7.88 5.49 -6.66
N SER A 25 8.32 4.50 -5.88
CA SER A 25 9.72 4.09 -5.83
C SER A 25 9.89 2.70 -5.24
N ALA A 26 10.88 1.94 -5.69
CA ALA A 26 11.41 0.80 -4.95
C ALA A 26 12.46 1.30 -3.95
N ILE A 27 12.54 0.61 -2.81
CA ILE A 27 13.52 0.88 -1.74
C ILE A 27 14.50 -0.28 -1.69
N ASP A 28 15.78 0.01 -1.80
CA ASP A 28 16.83 -0.96 -1.52
C ASP A 28 16.98 -1.12 0.01
N MET A 29 16.75 -2.32 0.51
CA MET A 29 16.79 -2.62 1.96
C MET A 29 18.18 -2.43 2.58
N ARG A 30 19.24 -2.59 1.78
CA ARG A 30 20.63 -2.52 2.26
C ARG A 30 21.15 -1.10 2.23
N THR A 31 20.92 -0.38 1.13
CA THR A 31 21.47 0.98 0.94
C THR A 31 20.49 2.08 1.34
N LYS A 32 19.21 1.75 1.54
CA LYS A 32 18.10 2.70 1.73
C LYS A 32 17.90 3.66 0.55
N GLU A 33 18.52 3.40 -0.60
CA GLU A 33 18.30 4.18 -1.80
C GLU A 33 16.88 3.97 -2.32
N THR A 34 16.29 5.05 -2.84
CA THR A 34 14.99 5.00 -3.50
C THR A 34 15.15 5.25 -4.99
N LYS A 35 14.55 4.39 -5.82
CA LYS A 35 14.60 4.51 -7.29
C LYS A 35 13.18 4.44 -7.86
N LYS A 36 12.87 5.33 -8.79
CA LYS A 36 11.58 5.29 -9.51
C LYS A 36 11.55 4.04 -10.37
N VAL A 37 10.51 3.23 -10.22
CA VAL A 37 10.35 1.96 -10.93
C VAL A 37 8.96 1.87 -11.54
N LYS A 38 8.87 1.13 -12.65
CA LYS A 38 7.58 0.81 -13.29
C LYS A 38 6.97 -0.48 -12.77
N TYR A 39 7.77 -1.38 -12.21
CA TYR A 39 7.35 -2.66 -11.66
C TYR A 39 8.26 -3.07 -10.50
N VAL A 40 7.74 -3.92 -9.63
CA VAL A 40 8.48 -4.53 -8.50
C VAL A 40 8.34 -6.05 -8.56
N LYS A 41 9.35 -6.76 -8.07
CA LYS A 41 9.31 -8.23 -7.93
C LYS A 41 8.85 -8.59 -6.51
N SER A 42 8.44 -9.84 -6.32
CA SER A 42 8.17 -10.38 -4.97
C SER A 42 9.39 -10.18 -4.07
N GLY A 43 9.15 -9.82 -2.81
CA GLY A 43 10.18 -9.53 -1.81
C GLY A 43 10.78 -8.12 -1.88
N ALA A 44 10.45 -7.31 -2.89
CA ALA A 44 10.89 -5.93 -2.95
C ALA A 44 10.07 -5.02 -2.02
N MET A 45 10.73 -4.05 -1.38
CA MET A 45 10.02 -2.95 -0.73
C MET A 45 9.78 -1.82 -1.71
N CYS A 46 8.62 -1.18 -1.60
CA CYS A 46 8.30 -0.02 -2.42
C CYS A 46 7.35 0.94 -1.70
N VAL A 47 7.30 2.16 -2.22
CA VAL A 47 6.28 3.16 -1.91
C VAL A 47 5.31 3.18 -3.07
N CYS A 48 4.03 3.05 -2.78
CA CYS A 48 2.96 3.13 -3.75
C CYS A 48 1.86 4.09 -3.30
N ARG A 49 1.01 4.50 -4.25
CA ARG A 49 -0.27 5.15 -3.98
C ARG A 49 -1.38 4.16 -4.24
N ILE A 50 -2.27 4.05 -3.27
CA ILE A 50 -3.43 3.17 -3.32
C ILE A 50 -4.67 4.08 -3.33
N SER A 51 -5.61 3.79 -4.21
CA SER A 51 -6.95 4.36 -4.20
C SER A 51 -7.92 3.33 -3.67
N LEU A 52 -8.91 3.79 -2.91
CA LEU A 52 -10.01 2.97 -2.43
C LEU A 52 -11.25 3.27 -3.25
N GLU A 53 -12.13 2.29 -3.41
CA GLU A 53 -13.42 2.50 -4.05
C GLU A 53 -14.38 3.30 -3.17
N LYS A 54 -14.30 3.09 -1.85
CA LYS A 54 -15.12 3.79 -0.86
C LYS A 54 -14.25 4.55 0.14
N PRO A 55 -14.73 5.69 0.66
CA PRO A 55 -14.05 6.40 1.74
C PRO A 55 -13.91 5.50 2.97
N LEU A 56 -12.71 5.49 3.56
CA LEU A 56 -12.40 4.71 4.73
C LEU A 56 -11.59 5.55 5.72
N CYS A 57 -11.92 5.45 7.00
CA CYS A 57 -11.16 6.10 8.07
C CYS A 57 -9.83 5.35 8.28
N MET A 58 -8.72 6.08 8.27
CA MET A 58 -7.38 5.53 8.45
C MET A 58 -6.44 6.61 8.98
N GLU A 59 -5.36 6.19 9.62
CA GLU A 59 -4.34 7.07 10.18
C GLU A 59 -2.96 6.73 9.63
N THR A 60 -2.00 7.64 9.77
CA THR A 60 -0.62 7.27 9.50
C THR A 60 -0.11 6.30 10.56
N PHE A 61 0.82 5.44 10.17
CA PHE A 61 1.43 4.48 11.08
C PHE A 61 2.16 5.15 12.26
N GLN A 62 2.69 6.34 12.02
CA GLN A 62 3.42 7.10 13.03
C GLN A 62 2.48 7.65 14.11
N ASP A 63 1.30 8.09 13.71
CA ASP A 63 0.31 8.67 14.62
C ASP A 63 -0.45 7.56 15.38
N LEU A 64 -0.92 6.54 14.66
CA LEU A 64 -1.61 5.40 15.26
C LEU A 64 -1.32 4.09 14.51
N ALA A 65 -0.35 3.34 15.00
CA ALA A 65 0.13 2.11 14.35
C ALA A 65 -0.98 1.06 14.09
N ALA A 66 -2.01 0.98 14.93
CA ALA A 66 -3.13 0.06 14.74
C ALA A 66 -4.00 0.42 13.50
N MET A 67 -4.13 1.71 13.21
CA MET A 67 -4.93 2.25 12.10
C MET A 67 -4.10 2.50 10.83
N GLY A 68 -2.77 2.36 10.92
CA GLY A 68 -1.86 2.54 9.79
C GLY A 68 -1.23 1.25 9.26
N ARG A 69 -1.45 0.08 9.87
CA ARG A 69 -0.97 -1.23 9.34
C ARG A 69 -2.04 -1.88 8.47
N PHE A 70 -1.65 -2.34 7.28
CA PHE A 70 -2.58 -3.00 6.38
C PHE A 70 -1.96 -4.21 5.66
N THR A 71 -2.82 -5.03 5.08
CA THR A 71 -2.43 -6.08 4.14
C THR A 71 -3.22 -5.93 2.85
N LEU A 72 -2.59 -6.27 1.72
CA LEU A 72 -3.26 -6.39 0.42
C LEU A 72 -3.43 -7.86 0.10
N ARG A 73 -4.63 -8.24 -0.33
CA ARG A 73 -4.97 -9.61 -0.69
C ARG A 73 -5.55 -9.69 -2.10
N ASP A 74 -5.22 -10.78 -2.78
CA ASP A 74 -5.72 -11.12 -4.11
C ASP A 74 -6.05 -12.62 -4.12
N GLU A 75 -7.25 -12.99 -4.57
CA GLU A 75 -7.73 -14.38 -4.63
C GLU A 75 -7.47 -15.20 -3.34
N GLY A 76 -7.69 -14.57 -2.17
CA GLY A 76 -7.49 -15.22 -0.88
C GLY A 76 -6.03 -15.42 -0.46
N ARG A 77 -5.07 -14.81 -1.15
CA ARG A 77 -3.64 -14.82 -0.80
C ARG A 77 -3.18 -13.42 -0.43
N THR A 78 -2.31 -13.31 0.58
CA THR A 78 -1.69 -12.04 0.94
C THR A 78 -0.56 -11.75 -0.03
N ILE A 79 -0.69 -10.65 -0.78
CA ILE A 79 0.28 -10.23 -1.80
C ILE A 79 1.26 -9.17 -1.27
N ALA A 80 0.85 -8.40 -0.25
CA ALA A 80 1.70 -7.41 0.39
C ALA A 80 1.25 -7.13 1.83
N ILE A 81 2.21 -6.68 2.64
CA ILE A 81 1.98 -6.12 3.97
C ILE A 81 2.59 -4.73 3.96
N GLY A 82 1.87 -3.74 4.49
CA GLY A 82 2.26 -2.35 4.36
C GLY A 82 1.90 -1.51 5.58
N LYS A 83 2.40 -0.28 5.55
CA LYS A 83 2.08 0.76 6.52
C LYS A 83 1.75 2.08 5.80
N VAL A 84 0.76 2.80 6.30
CA VAL A 84 0.34 4.11 5.79
C VAL A 84 1.38 5.14 6.22
N THR A 85 2.00 5.80 5.25
CA THR A 85 3.02 6.84 5.49
C THR A 85 2.49 8.24 5.26
N LYS A 86 1.44 8.39 4.45
CA LYS A 86 0.85 9.68 4.12
C LYS A 86 -0.59 9.50 3.69
N LEU A 87 -1.46 10.38 4.18
CA LEU A 87 -2.85 10.50 3.76
C LEU A 87 -3.02 11.73 2.86
N PRO A 88 -3.99 11.72 1.93
CA PRO A 88 -4.42 12.94 1.25
C PRO A 88 -4.92 13.95 2.30
N LYS A 89 -4.80 15.25 2.01
CA LYS A 89 -5.40 16.27 2.88
C LYS A 89 -6.91 16.07 2.84
N ALA A 90 -7.54 15.88 4.00
CA ALA A 90 -8.99 15.92 4.11
C ALA A 90 -9.46 17.30 3.65
N HIS A 91 -10.43 17.31 2.73
CA HIS A 91 -11.19 18.51 2.37
C HIS A 91 -12.44 18.58 3.23
#